data_AF-A0A357F6D5-F1
#
_entry.id   AF-A0A357F6D5-F1
#
_cell.length_a   1.000
_cell.length_b   1.000
_cell.length_c   1.000
_cell.angle_alpha   90.00
_cell.angle_beta   90.00
_cell.angle_gamma   90.00
#
_symmetry.space_group_name_H-M   'P 1'
#
loop_
_entity.id
_entity.type
_entity.pdbx_description
1 polymer ?
#
loop_
_entity_poly.entity_id
_entity_poly.type
_entity_poly.pdbx_seq_one_letter_code
_entity_poly.pdbx_strand_id
1 'polypeptide(L)'
;GDSGSFDSFWISVLENGGIFEPSRYKSVSLSRKVASVNVNDPGLASGEGLTLLPTTSLLLGDGSGANKPWLQEVPHPMSQIVWDSWVEINPETAQKLGINDRAIIEVTTPHGSVQATAYYHFGIHRNAIAIPMGQGHQNSGEVADGFGINVMELLSDKMDTAGNFALAGNRAELKLINEKSYTVNTDGNARQLGRDIAAATTVEELSKDDAHHGGHKRPVEFYPDRSETAGYYKPYRWGMTIDLDRCNGCSACVVACYSENNLPVVGKVRTGIGREMSWIRLERYIEGYDDDFETRFSPMLCQQCGNAGCETVCPVYATYHNPEGLNAMIYNRCVGTRYCSNNCAYKARRFNWFNYEFPSPLDQQLNTTITTRDVGVMEKCTFCVQRIKTAKYDAQSLGRDLKDGEVVTACQQTCPTKAITFGNLMDTESAVSKNALREDSDKRDRQYEVFAELNYKPAITYLKKVNTREVAGHESDSHGSHETEQTHG
;
A
#
# COMPACT_ATOMS: atom_id res chain seq x y z
N GLY A 1 -8.94 5.50 -45.14
CA GLY A 1 -7.61 5.75 -44.58
C GLY A 1 -7.32 7.19 -44.86
N ASP A 2 -6.93 7.94 -43.83
CA ASP A 2 -6.51 9.33 -43.99
C ASP A 2 -5.34 9.38 -44.98
N SER A 3 -5.42 10.24 -45.99
CA SER A 3 -4.43 10.35 -47.08
C SER A 3 -3.24 11.22 -46.69
N GLY A 4 -2.88 11.25 -45.40
CA GLY A 4 -1.68 11.91 -44.89
C GLY A 4 -0.41 11.18 -45.31
N SER A 5 0.73 11.89 -45.34
CA SER A 5 2.03 11.25 -45.50
C SER A 5 2.28 10.29 -44.34
N PHE A 6 2.94 9.16 -44.62
CA PHE A 6 3.34 8.18 -43.59
C PHE A 6 4.08 8.85 -42.42
N ASP A 7 4.86 9.88 -42.70
CA ASP A 7 5.61 10.63 -41.69
C ASP A 7 4.68 11.31 -40.67
N SER A 8 3.60 11.96 -41.11
CA SER A 8 2.64 12.60 -40.20
C SER A 8 1.89 11.56 -39.36
N PHE A 9 1.53 10.43 -39.97
CA PHE A 9 0.94 9.30 -39.25
C PHE A 9 1.90 8.75 -38.20
N TRP A 10 3.15 8.48 -38.59
CA TRP A 10 4.15 7.89 -37.71
C TRP A 10 4.51 8.82 -36.55
N ILE A 11 4.68 10.12 -36.83
CA ILE A 11 4.86 11.14 -35.78
C ILE A 11 3.68 11.13 -34.82
N SER A 12 2.45 11.15 -35.34
CA SER A 12 1.24 11.10 -34.50
C SER A 12 1.15 9.83 -33.65
N VAL A 13 1.50 8.66 -34.20
CA VAL A 13 1.53 7.40 -33.46
C VAL A 13 2.57 7.45 -32.34
N LEU A 14 3.76 8.00 -32.61
CA LEU A 14 4.81 8.15 -31.60
C LEU A 14 4.41 9.14 -30.50
N GLU A 15 3.84 10.29 -30.86
CA GLU A 15 3.39 11.32 -29.91
C GLU A 15 2.26 10.81 -28.99
N ASN A 16 1.31 10.06 -29.56
CA ASN A 16 0.20 9.49 -28.80
C ASN A 16 0.58 8.21 -28.05
N GLY A 17 1.75 7.62 -28.33
CA GLY A 17 2.21 6.35 -27.76
C GLY A 17 1.56 5.10 -28.35
N GLY A 18 0.83 5.22 -29.45
CA GLY A 18 0.16 4.11 -30.13
C GLY A 18 -1.03 4.52 -30.99
N ILE A 19 -1.64 3.53 -31.63
CA ILE A 19 -2.90 3.68 -32.36
C ILE A 19 -4.03 3.20 -31.45
N PHE A 20 -4.91 4.12 -31.07
CA PHE A 20 -6.05 3.83 -30.20
C PHE A 20 -7.34 3.92 -31.01
N GLU A 21 -7.70 2.82 -31.68
CA GLU A 21 -8.97 2.70 -32.40
C GLU A 21 -9.91 1.76 -31.64
N PRO A 22 -11.23 2.02 -31.63
CA PRO A 22 -12.20 1.07 -31.09
C PRO A 22 -12.05 -0.30 -31.76
N SER A 23 -11.87 -1.35 -30.96
CA SER A 23 -11.77 -2.72 -31.46
C SER A 23 -12.97 -3.07 -32.34
N ARG A 24 -12.71 -3.58 -33.55
CA ARG A 24 -13.77 -4.10 -34.42
C ARG A 24 -14.22 -5.46 -33.91
N TYR A 25 -15.26 -5.49 -33.10
CA TYR A 25 -15.86 -6.73 -32.64
C TYR A 25 -16.61 -7.41 -33.78
N LYS A 26 -16.31 -8.69 -34.01
CA LYS A 26 -17.16 -9.55 -34.84
C LYS A 26 -18.21 -10.17 -33.94
N SER A 27 -19.49 -9.84 -34.17
CA SER A 27 -20.57 -10.50 -33.45
C SER A 27 -20.53 -12.00 -33.74
N VAL A 28 -20.38 -12.80 -32.69
CA VAL A 28 -20.42 -14.26 -32.73
C VAL A 28 -21.59 -14.71 -31.88
N SER A 29 -22.40 -15.65 -32.39
CA SER A 29 -23.44 -16.29 -31.61
C SER A 29 -22.91 -17.59 -31.01
N LEU A 30 -23.15 -17.79 -29.71
CA LEU A 30 -22.88 -19.07 -29.08
C LEU A 30 -23.84 -20.12 -29.66
N SER A 31 -23.29 -21.26 -30.07
CA SER A 31 -24.10 -22.40 -30.48
C SER A 31 -24.99 -22.85 -29.32
N ARG A 32 -26.25 -23.19 -29.58
CA ARG A 32 -27.16 -23.76 -28.56
C ARG A 32 -26.60 -25.05 -27.93
N LYS A 33 -25.60 -25.68 -28.56
CA LYS A 33 -24.87 -26.85 -28.03
C LYS A 33 -23.90 -26.50 -26.88
N VAL A 34 -23.63 -25.23 -26.59
CA VAL A 34 -22.80 -24.83 -25.44
C VAL A 34 -23.44 -25.26 -24.12
N ALA A 35 -24.78 -25.27 -24.03
CA ALA A 35 -25.51 -25.78 -22.87
C ALA A 35 -25.39 -27.32 -22.68
N SER A 36 -24.84 -28.04 -23.68
CA SER A 36 -24.56 -29.47 -23.61
C SER A 36 -23.08 -29.81 -23.38
N VAL A 37 -22.25 -28.80 -23.09
CA VAL A 37 -20.86 -29.04 -22.71
C VAL A 37 -20.86 -29.60 -21.29
N ASN A 38 -20.61 -30.91 -21.17
CA ASN A 38 -20.31 -31.53 -19.89
C ASN A 38 -18.89 -31.13 -19.50
N VAL A 39 -18.76 -30.32 -18.45
CA VAL A 39 -17.48 -30.09 -17.79
C VAL A 39 -17.18 -31.36 -17.00
N ASN A 40 -16.41 -32.26 -17.59
CA ASN A 40 -15.90 -33.41 -16.85
C ASN A 40 -14.95 -32.89 -15.77
N ASP A 41 -15.16 -33.29 -14.52
CA ASP A 41 -14.16 -33.10 -13.47
C ASP A 41 -12.87 -33.76 -13.96
N PRO A 42 -11.76 -33.02 -14.11
CA PRO A 42 -10.48 -33.59 -14.53
C PRO A 42 -9.88 -34.59 -13.54
N GLY A 43 -10.60 -34.96 -12.47
CA GLY A 43 -10.14 -35.89 -11.43
C GLY A 43 -9.16 -35.23 -10.46
N LEU A 44 -9.16 -33.90 -10.42
CA LEU A 44 -8.24 -33.10 -9.60
C LEU A 44 -8.79 -32.90 -8.17
N ALA A 45 -10.09 -33.15 -7.97
CA ALA A 45 -10.78 -32.95 -6.70
C ALA A 45 -10.86 -34.19 -5.78
N SER A 46 -10.57 -35.40 -6.27
CA SER A 46 -10.67 -36.63 -5.48
C SER A 46 -9.29 -37.12 -5.00
N GLY A 47 -9.03 -37.01 -3.70
CA GLY A 47 -7.85 -37.58 -3.04
C GLY A 47 -7.70 -37.13 -1.58
N GLU A 48 -6.98 -37.90 -0.78
CA GLU A 48 -6.55 -37.49 0.57
C GLU A 48 -5.44 -36.40 0.47
N GLY A 49 -5.38 -35.48 1.44
CA GLY A 49 -4.41 -34.37 1.45
C GLY A 49 -4.96 -33.01 0.98
N LEU A 50 -4.19 -31.95 1.23
CA LEU A 50 -4.56 -30.56 0.90
C LEU A 50 -4.30 -30.27 -0.58
N THR A 51 -5.20 -29.52 -1.23
CA THR A 51 -4.98 -29.07 -2.60
C THR A 51 -3.95 -27.93 -2.61
N LEU A 52 -2.86 -28.08 -3.36
CA LEU A 52 -1.90 -27.01 -3.62
C LEU A 52 -2.39 -26.10 -4.74
N LEU A 53 -2.46 -24.81 -4.44
CA LEU A 53 -2.80 -23.73 -5.37
C LEU A 53 -1.56 -22.84 -5.60
N PRO A 54 -0.81 -23.03 -6.70
CA PRO A 54 0.19 -22.07 -7.10
C PRO A 54 -0.50 -20.77 -7.52
N THR A 55 -0.28 -19.69 -6.78
CA THR A 55 -0.90 -18.38 -7.06
C THR A 55 0.07 -17.46 -7.76
N THR A 56 -0.41 -16.61 -8.66
CA THR A 56 0.43 -15.58 -9.27
C THR A 56 0.70 -14.48 -8.25
N SER A 57 1.97 -14.21 -7.96
CA SER A 57 2.35 -13.08 -7.11
C SER A 57 1.98 -11.76 -7.79
N LEU A 58 1.34 -10.85 -7.07
CA LEU A 58 1.01 -9.53 -7.63
C LEU A 58 2.27 -8.74 -8.03
N LEU A 59 3.35 -8.90 -7.26
CA LEU A 59 4.58 -8.14 -7.45
C LEU A 59 5.53 -8.83 -8.43
N LEU A 60 5.63 -10.16 -8.36
CA LEU A 60 6.65 -10.92 -9.10
C LEU A 60 6.10 -11.65 -10.32
N GLY A 61 4.77 -11.79 -10.44
CA GLY A 61 4.13 -12.47 -11.55
C GLY A 61 4.60 -13.92 -11.68
N ASP A 62 5.27 -14.19 -12.79
CA ASP A 62 5.90 -15.47 -13.15
C ASP A 62 7.38 -15.58 -12.71
N GLY A 63 7.91 -14.56 -12.04
CA GLY A 63 9.32 -14.46 -11.63
C GLY A 63 10.20 -13.65 -12.58
N SER A 64 9.68 -13.20 -13.72
CA SER A 64 10.44 -12.31 -14.64
C SER A 64 10.88 -11.00 -13.96
N GLY A 65 10.13 -10.54 -12.97
CA GLY A 65 10.44 -9.38 -12.13
C GLY A 65 11.33 -9.65 -10.92
N ALA A 66 11.72 -10.90 -10.64
CA ALA A 66 12.40 -11.26 -9.38
C ALA A 66 13.74 -10.54 -9.16
N ASN A 67 14.46 -10.22 -10.24
CA ASN A 67 15.72 -9.45 -10.16
C ASN A 67 15.51 -7.92 -10.10
N LYS A 68 14.29 -7.46 -9.78
CA LYS A 68 13.99 -6.03 -9.57
C LYS A 68 13.92 -5.75 -8.07
N PRO A 69 14.88 -5.01 -7.49
CA PRO A 69 15.00 -4.89 -6.04
C PRO A 69 13.83 -4.15 -5.39
N TRP A 70 13.18 -3.23 -6.10
CA TRP A 70 11.94 -2.60 -5.62
C TRP A 70 10.81 -3.62 -5.45
N LEU A 71 10.67 -4.60 -6.35
CA LEU A 71 9.60 -5.60 -6.27
C LEU A 71 9.84 -6.63 -5.15
N GLN A 72 11.09 -6.82 -4.74
CA GLN A 72 11.47 -7.69 -3.61
C GLN A 72 11.21 -7.04 -2.25
N GLU A 73 11.47 -5.73 -2.13
CA GLU A 73 11.36 -5.00 -0.86
C GLU A 73 9.99 -4.35 -0.62
N VAL A 74 9.18 -4.17 -1.67
CA VAL A 74 7.82 -3.67 -1.50
C VAL A 74 6.95 -4.77 -0.88
N PRO A 75 6.23 -4.49 0.21
CA PRO A 75 5.45 -5.51 0.90
C PRO A 75 4.32 -6.04 0.03
N HIS A 76 4.19 -7.36 0.03
CA HIS A 76 3.07 -8.03 -0.60
C HIS A 76 1.76 -7.55 0.04
N PRO A 77 0.72 -7.16 -0.73
CA PRO A 77 -0.47 -6.50 -0.16
C PRO A 77 -1.15 -7.28 0.95
N MET A 78 -1.27 -8.60 0.78
CA MET A 78 -2.02 -9.46 1.69
C MET A 78 -1.19 -10.00 2.86
N SER A 79 0.07 -10.36 2.62
CA SER A 79 0.91 -11.00 3.63
C SER A 79 1.87 -10.04 4.31
N GLN A 80 2.13 -8.89 3.69
CA GLN A 80 3.13 -7.89 4.12
C GLN A 80 4.55 -8.48 4.22
N ILE A 81 4.76 -9.65 3.61
CA ILE A 81 6.04 -10.33 3.50
C ILE A 81 6.85 -9.70 2.36
N VAL A 82 8.16 -9.60 2.58
CA VAL A 82 9.16 -9.13 1.62
C VAL A 82 10.30 -10.14 1.54
N TRP A 83 10.98 -10.24 0.38
CA TRP A 83 12.14 -11.12 0.15
C TRP A 83 11.92 -12.63 0.33
N ASP A 84 10.75 -13.09 0.76
CA ASP A 84 10.48 -14.48 1.14
C ASP A 84 9.22 -15.04 0.46
N SER A 85 9.15 -16.37 0.42
CA SER A 85 7.96 -17.13 0.04
C SER A 85 7.25 -17.66 1.28
N TRP A 86 5.94 -17.83 1.20
CA TRP A 86 5.10 -18.37 2.27
C TRP A 86 4.05 -19.33 1.74
N VAL A 87 3.53 -20.17 2.63
CA VAL A 87 2.43 -21.09 2.39
C VAL A 87 1.21 -20.56 3.12
N GLU A 88 0.23 -20.06 2.39
CA GLU A 88 -1.05 -19.66 2.96
C GLU A 88 -1.82 -20.91 3.39
N ILE A 89 -2.29 -20.90 4.64
CA ILE A 89 -3.07 -21.99 5.22
C ILE A 89 -4.20 -21.42 6.08
N ASN A 90 -5.35 -22.10 6.04
CA ASN A 90 -6.49 -21.71 6.87
C ASN A 90 -6.15 -21.97 8.35
N PRO A 91 -6.43 -21.03 9.28
CA PRO A 91 -6.11 -21.19 10.69
C PRO A 91 -6.69 -22.46 11.34
N GLU A 92 -7.92 -22.86 11.00
CA GLU A 92 -8.51 -24.09 11.54
C GLU A 92 -7.77 -25.34 11.08
N THR A 93 -7.36 -25.36 9.82
CA THR A 93 -6.60 -26.47 9.24
C THR A 93 -5.20 -26.54 9.84
N ALA A 94 -4.54 -25.39 9.99
CA ALA A 94 -3.23 -25.32 10.63
C ALA A 94 -3.28 -25.82 12.08
N GLN A 95 -4.29 -25.41 12.85
CA GLN A 95 -4.51 -25.87 14.22
C GLN A 95 -4.74 -27.39 14.31
N LYS A 96 -5.54 -27.97 13.41
CA LYS A 96 -5.75 -29.44 13.33
C LYS A 96 -4.45 -30.19 13.04
N LEU A 97 -3.53 -29.58 12.29
CA LEU A 97 -2.22 -30.13 11.95
C LEU A 97 -1.13 -29.78 12.97
N GLY A 98 -1.44 -29.00 14.01
CA GLY A 98 -0.45 -28.56 15.00
C GLY A 98 0.61 -27.60 14.44
N ILE A 99 0.30 -26.89 13.35
CA ILE A 99 1.19 -25.92 12.71
C ILE A 99 0.85 -24.52 13.25
N ASN A 100 1.83 -23.83 13.83
CA ASN A 100 1.67 -22.46 14.30
C ASN A 100 1.86 -21.45 13.14
N ASP A 101 1.30 -20.24 13.30
CA ASP A 101 1.55 -19.15 12.37
C ASP A 101 3.05 -18.82 12.35
N ARG A 102 3.58 -18.58 11.16
CA ARG A 102 5.00 -18.32 10.88
C ARG A 102 5.97 -19.46 11.25
N ALA A 103 5.47 -20.68 11.42
CA ALA A 103 6.31 -21.88 11.52
C ALA A 103 6.97 -22.23 10.17
N ILE A 104 8.13 -22.90 10.18
CA ILE A 104 8.72 -23.50 8.99
C ILE A 104 8.07 -24.87 8.80
N ILE A 105 7.48 -25.06 7.62
CA ILE A 105 6.86 -26.31 7.22
C ILE A 105 7.48 -26.84 5.94
N GLU A 106 7.53 -28.16 5.85
CA GLU A 106 7.86 -28.88 4.62
C GLU A 106 6.54 -29.20 3.90
N VAL A 107 6.47 -28.78 2.63
CA VAL A 107 5.36 -29.07 1.72
C VAL A 107 5.85 -30.12 0.75
N THR A 108 5.22 -31.29 0.77
CA THR A 108 5.61 -32.43 -0.07
C THR A 108 4.47 -32.80 -1.01
N THR A 109 4.78 -32.94 -2.29
CA THR A 109 3.90 -33.51 -3.32
C THR A 109 4.59 -34.74 -3.93
N PRO A 110 3.90 -35.52 -4.79
CA PRO A 110 4.55 -36.61 -5.54
C PRO A 110 5.70 -36.15 -6.46
N HIS A 111 5.84 -34.84 -6.71
CA HIS A 111 6.81 -34.27 -7.64
C HIS A 111 8.04 -33.70 -6.96
N GLY A 112 7.91 -33.24 -5.71
CA GLY A 112 9.01 -32.62 -4.99
C GLY A 112 8.63 -32.22 -3.57
N SER A 113 9.59 -31.61 -2.88
CA SER A 113 9.39 -31.10 -1.53
C SER A 113 10.16 -29.79 -1.36
N VAL A 114 9.52 -28.82 -0.71
CA VAL A 114 10.09 -27.50 -0.44
C VAL A 114 9.79 -27.09 1.00
N GLN A 115 10.65 -26.25 1.58
CA GLN A 115 10.44 -25.68 2.91
C GLN A 115 10.11 -24.21 2.84
N ALA A 116 8.99 -23.82 3.43
CA ALA A 116 8.55 -22.43 3.44
C ALA A 116 7.81 -22.11 4.74
N THR A 117 7.57 -20.81 4.95
CA THR A 117 6.91 -20.34 6.16
C THR A 117 5.40 -20.48 6.03
N ALA A 118 4.75 -21.12 7.00
CA ALA A 118 3.30 -21.13 7.12
C ALA A 118 2.80 -19.71 7.43
N TYR A 119 1.77 -19.25 6.72
CA TYR A 119 1.13 -17.96 6.94
C TYR A 119 -0.38 -18.15 7.06
N TYR A 120 -0.94 -17.71 8.17
CA TYR A 120 -2.38 -17.81 8.40
C TYR A 120 -3.14 -16.86 7.49
N HIS A 121 -4.08 -17.42 6.71
CA HIS A 121 -4.97 -16.62 5.89
C HIS A 121 -6.40 -17.16 5.98
N PHE A 122 -7.34 -16.33 6.45
CA PHE A 122 -8.76 -16.72 6.56
C PHE A 122 -9.42 -16.94 5.19
N GLY A 123 -8.94 -16.26 4.14
CA GLY A 123 -9.51 -16.33 2.80
C GLY A 123 -9.24 -17.64 2.05
N ILE A 124 -8.31 -18.48 2.54
CA ILE A 124 -8.03 -19.75 1.91
C ILE A 124 -8.97 -20.85 2.40
N HIS A 125 -9.41 -21.69 1.47
CA HIS A 125 -10.28 -22.82 1.77
C HIS A 125 -9.60 -23.83 2.71
N ARG A 126 -10.36 -24.39 3.66
CA ARG A 126 -9.86 -25.33 4.71
C ARG A 126 -9.16 -26.57 4.15
N ASN A 127 -9.48 -26.99 2.92
CA ASN A 127 -8.86 -28.14 2.25
C ASN A 127 -7.79 -27.74 1.21
N ALA A 128 -7.25 -26.52 1.29
CA ALA A 128 -6.25 -26.03 0.34
C ALA A 128 -5.11 -25.28 1.04
N ILE A 129 -3.97 -25.24 0.34
CA ILE A 129 -2.85 -24.34 0.61
C ILE A 129 -2.54 -23.53 -0.64
N ALA A 130 -2.00 -22.33 -0.48
CA ALA A 130 -1.59 -21.51 -1.60
C ALA A 130 -0.14 -21.05 -1.42
N ILE A 131 0.63 -21.07 -2.51
CA ILE A 131 2.01 -20.60 -2.50
C ILE A 131 2.19 -19.65 -3.69
N PRO A 132 2.58 -18.38 -3.46
CA PRO A 132 2.85 -17.44 -4.54
C PRO A 132 4.06 -17.87 -5.37
N MET A 133 3.91 -17.79 -6.68
CA MET A 133 4.95 -18.00 -7.68
C MET A 133 5.87 -16.77 -7.82
N GLY A 134 7.04 -16.98 -8.43
CA GLY A 134 7.95 -15.91 -8.85
C GLY A 134 9.19 -15.71 -7.97
N GLN A 135 9.46 -16.62 -7.04
CA GLN A 135 10.69 -16.68 -6.24
C GLN A 135 11.42 -18.02 -6.47
N GLY A 136 12.53 -18.26 -5.75
CA GLY A 136 13.29 -19.51 -5.81
C GLY A 136 14.27 -19.59 -6.98
N HIS A 137 14.70 -18.44 -7.49
CA HIS A 137 15.70 -18.38 -8.56
C HIS A 137 17.10 -18.72 -8.03
N GLN A 138 17.95 -19.26 -8.91
CA GLN A 138 19.32 -19.68 -8.59
C GLN A 138 20.38 -19.03 -9.50
N ASN A 139 19.97 -18.45 -10.63
CA ASN A 139 20.87 -17.86 -11.64
C ASN A 139 20.25 -16.60 -12.29
N SER A 140 19.47 -15.85 -11.52
CA SER A 140 18.76 -14.64 -11.94
C SER A 140 19.41 -13.35 -11.40
N GLY A 141 20.53 -13.44 -10.67
CA GLY A 141 21.28 -12.31 -10.15
C GLY A 141 21.12 -12.12 -8.64
N GLU A 142 21.96 -11.27 -8.06
CA GLU A 142 22.13 -11.11 -6.60
C GLU A 142 20.86 -10.71 -5.84
N VAL A 143 19.88 -10.12 -6.52
CA VAL A 143 18.61 -9.69 -5.92
C VAL A 143 17.60 -10.85 -5.83
N ALA A 144 17.66 -11.80 -6.77
CA ALA A 144 16.71 -12.91 -6.87
C ALA A 144 17.26 -14.22 -6.29
N ASP A 145 18.58 -14.42 -6.38
CA ASP A 145 19.21 -15.70 -6.08
C ASP A 145 19.23 -15.98 -4.58
N GLY A 146 18.79 -17.18 -4.20
CA GLY A 146 18.77 -17.63 -2.80
C GLY A 146 17.61 -17.09 -1.95
N PHE A 147 16.65 -16.39 -2.56
CA PHE A 147 15.44 -15.90 -1.88
C PHE A 147 14.20 -16.73 -2.22
N GLY A 148 13.40 -17.02 -1.19
CA GLY A 148 12.14 -17.76 -1.31
C GLY A 148 12.31 -19.21 -1.81
N ILE A 149 11.22 -19.76 -2.35
CA ILE A 149 11.15 -21.12 -2.90
C ILE A 149 10.56 -21.12 -4.30
N ASN A 150 10.90 -22.14 -5.08
CA ASN A 150 10.34 -22.35 -6.41
C ASN A 150 9.17 -23.34 -6.34
N VAL A 151 7.94 -22.81 -6.40
CA VAL A 151 6.71 -23.63 -6.37
C VAL A 151 6.63 -24.61 -7.52
N MET A 152 7.28 -24.33 -8.65
CA MET A 152 7.26 -25.21 -9.81
C MET A 152 7.86 -26.58 -9.53
N GLU A 153 8.73 -26.71 -8.51
CA GLU A 153 9.29 -27.99 -8.07
C GLU A 153 8.24 -28.94 -7.45
N LEU A 154 7.08 -28.41 -7.05
CA LEU A 154 5.98 -29.18 -6.47
C LEU A 154 4.94 -29.63 -7.49
N LEU A 155 5.02 -29.16 -8.74
CA LEU A 155 3.98 -29.35 -9.75
C LEU A 155 4.34 -30.45 -10.75
N SER A 156 3.32 -31.08 -11.32
CA SER A 156 3.49 -32.00 -12.44
C SER A 156 3.94 -31.27 -13.71
N ASP A 157 4.75 -31.95 -14.52
CA ASP A 157 5.10 -31.58 -15.89
C ASP A 157 3.98 -31.87 -16.92
N LYS A 158 2.83 -32.39 -16.47
CA LYS A 158 1.68 -32.70 -17.34
C LYS A 158 0.99 -31.43 -17.83
N MET A 159 0.65 -31.44 -19.11
CA MET A 159 -0.22 -30.44 -19.71
C MET A 159 -1.67 -30.92 -19.72
N ASP A 160 -2.60 -29.97 -19.58
CA ASP A 160 -4.02 -30.22 -19.82
C ASP A 160 -4.31 -30.42 -21.32
N THR A 161 -5.56 -30.76 -21.65
CA THR A 161 -5.99 -30.97 -23.04
C THR A 161 -5.95 -29.72 -23.91
N ALA A 162 -5.79 -28.54 -23.30
CA ALA A 162 -5.61 -27.26 -23.97
C ALA A 162 -4.12 -26.86 -24.13
N GLY A 163 -3.19 -27.68 -23.65
CA GLY A 163 -1.75 -27.44 -23.73
C GLY A 163 -1.21 -26.52 -22.63
N ASN A 164 -1.98 -26.22 -21.58
CA ASN A 164 -1.51 -25.46 -20.43
C ASN A 164 -0.93 -26.39 -19.37
N PHE A 165 -0.01 -25.89 -18.53
CA PHE A 165 0.44 -26.64 -17.35
C PHE A 165 -0.73 -26.94 -16.41
N ALA A 166 -0.80 -28.18 -15.92
CA ALA A 166 -1.78 -28.57 -14.92
C ALA A 166 -1.42 -27.99 -13.54
N LEU A 167 -1.71 -26.70 -13.35
CA LEU A 167 -1.44 -25.97 -12.10
C LEU A 167 -2.35 -26.41 -10.94
N ALA A 168 -3.54 -26.93 -11.25
CA ALA A 168 -4.52 -27.39 -10.27
C ALA A 168 -4.45 -28.91 -10.07
N GLY A 169 -4.79 -29.36 -8.85
CA GLY A 169 -4.96 -30.79 -8.51
C GLY A 169 -3.74 -31.50 -7.93
N ASN A 170 -2.66 -30.77 -7.66
CA ASN A 170 -1.53 -31.30 -6.92
C ASN A 170 -1.93 -31.43 -5.44
N ARG A 171 -1.77 -32.63 -4.86
CA ARG A 171 -2.02 -32.88 -3.45
C ARG A 171 -0.73 -32.70 -2.67
N ALA A 172 -0.84 -31.98 -1.56
CA ALA A 172 0.27 -31.67 -0.67
C ALA A 172 0.01 -32.20 0.73
N GLU A 173 1.07 -32.76 1.32
CA GLU A 173 1.17 -33.08 2.73
C GLU A 173 2.07 -32.05 3.41
N LEU A 174 1.73 -31.70 4.66
CA LEU A 174 2.48 -30.73 5.45
C LEU A 174 3.13 -31.40 6.64
N LYS A 175 4.37 -31.02 6.90
CA LYS A 175 5.10 -31.44 8.08
C LYS A 175 5.73 -30.25 8.76
N LEU A 176 5.52 -30.12 10.07
CA LEU A 176 6.20 -29.11 10.89
C LEU A 176 7.69 -29.45 10.97
N ILE A 177 8.55 -28.48 10.61
CA ILE A 177 10.01 -28.61 10.69
C ILE A 177 10.55 -27.79 11.86
N ASN A 178 10.07 -26.55 12.00
CA ASN A 178 10.48 -25.65 13.07
C ASN A 178 9.32 -24.73 13.45
N GLU A 179 9.19 -24.41 14.73
CA GLU A 179 8.11 -23.55 15.24
C GLU A 179 8.26 -22.08 14.84
N LYS A 180 9.46 -21.65 14.45
CA LYS A 180 9.75 -20.25 14.12
C LYS A 180 10.51 -20.12 12.81
N SER A 181 10.08 -19.17 11.98
CA SER A 181 10.77 -18.71 10.79
C SER A 181 11.43 -17.34 10.99
N TYR A 182 12.37 -17.01 10.12
CA TYR A 182 12.97 -15.67 9.99
C TYR A 182 12.39 -14.90 8.80
N THR A 183 11.12 -15.18 8.48
CA THR A 183 10.42 -14.49 7.39
C THR A 183 10.21 -13.03 7.75
N VAL A 184 10.50 -12.16 6.78
CA VAL A 184 10.47 -10.72 7.02
C VAL A 184 9.11 -10.17 6.63
N ASN A 185 8.41 -9.69 7.66
CA ASN A 185 7.16 -8.97 7.58
C ASN A 185 7.39 -7.48 7.87
N THR A 186 6.83 -6.60 7.05
CA THR A 186 6.88 -5.15 7.32
C THR A 186 5.71 -4.69 8.20
N ASP A 187 4.67 -5.51 8.34
CA ASP A 187 3.58 -5.22 9.24
C ASP A 187 3.97 -5.53 10.70
N GLY A 188 3.69 -4.57 11.59
CA GLY A 188 3.88 -4.78 13.02
C GLY A 188 2.79 -5.68 13.61
N ASN A 189 1.53 -5.30 13.38
CA ASN A 189 0.36 -6.08 13.79
C ASN A 189 -0.68 -6.04 12.66
N ALA A 190 -1.20 -7.22 12.30
CA ALA A 190 -2.21 -7.38 11.28
C ALA A 190 -3.59 -6.86 11.68
N ARG A 191 -3.83 -6.51 12.94
CA ARG A 191 -5.09 -5.99 13.51
C ARG A 191 -4.95 -4.54 13.92
N GLN A 192 -6.05 -3.77 13.85
CA GLN A 192 -6.06 -2.37 14.29
C GLN A 192 -6.16 -2.21 15.81
N LEU A 193 -6.72 -3.21 16.49
CA LEU A 193 -6.96 -3.20 17.94
C LEU A 193 -7.87 -2.03 18.36
N GLY A 194 -8.97 -1.81 17.63
CA GLY A 194 -9.96 -0.76 17.93
C GLY A 194 -9.52 0.69 17.64
N ARG A 195 -8.43 0.90 16.90
CA ARG A 195 -7.84 2.24 16.67
C ARG A 195 -8.30 2.95 15.40
N ASP A 196 -9.18 2.33 14.61
CA ASP A 196 -9.80 2.91 13.40
C ASP A 196 -8.84 3.62 12.43
N ILE A 197 -7.63 3.06 12.25
CA ILE A 197 -6.59 3.60 11.34
C ILE A 197 -6.98 3.44 9.86
N ALA A 198 -7.65 2.35 9.55
CA ALA A 198 -8.32 2.03 8.30
C ALA A 198 -9.82 1.91 8.60
N ALA A 199 -10.44 3.04 8.93
CA ALA A 199 -11.85 3.10 9.29
C ALA A 199 -12.76 2.72 8.11
N ALA A 200 -13.86 2.06 8.45
CA ALA A 200 -14.95 1.72 7.54
C ALA A 200 -16.28 2.25 8.09
N THR A 201 -17.28 2.33 7.23
CA THR A 201 -18.68 2.64 7.54
C THR A 201 -19.57 1.82 6.61
N THR A 202 -20.88 1.80 6.85
CA THR A 202 -21.82 1.06 6.02
C THR A 202 -22.67 1.96 5.12
N VAL A 203 -23.21 1.39 4.04
CA VAL A 203 -24.21 2.07 3.19
C VAL A 203 -25.44 2.44 4.03
N GLU A 204 -25.83 1.55 4.94
CA GLU A 204 -26.96 1.76 5.84
C GLU A 204 -26.75 2.95 6.78
N GLU A 205 -25.56 3.10 7.38
CA GLU A 205 -25.20 4.27 8.18
C GLU A 205 -25.23 5.56 7.36
N LEU A 206 -24.60 5.56 6.18
CA LEU A 206 -24.56 6.73 5.31
C LEU A 206 -25.93 7.13 4.74
N SER A 207 -26.88 6.20 4.70
CA SER A 207 -28.24 6.45 4.21
C SER A 207 -29.18 7.06 5.26
N LYS A 208 -28.82 7.00 6.54
CA LYS A 208 -29.62 7.58 7.63
C LYS A 208 -29.33 9.09 7.69
N ASP A 209 -30.35 9.90 7.42
CA ASP A 209 -30.28 11.37 7.33
C ASP A 209 -30.11 12.07 8.70
N ASP A 210 -29.84 11.29 9.76
CA ASP A 210 -29.95 11.74 11.15
C ASP A 210 -28.64 12.32 11.71
N ALA A 211 -27.47 12.08 11.08
CA ALA A 211 -26.21 12.72 11.46
C ALA A 211 -25.09 12.57 10.41
N HIS A 212 -24.28 13.60 10.23
CA HIS A 212 -23.00 13.51 9.53
C HIS A 212 -21.96 12.75 10.41
N HIS A 213 -21.47 11.60 9.93
CA HIS A 213 -20.70 10.61 10.70
C HIS A 213 -19.16 10.79 10.68
N GLY A 214 -18.66 11.89 10.09
CA GLY A 214 -17.23 12.19 9.92
C GLY A 214 -16.72 13.37 10.76
N GLY A 215 -17.54 13.90 11.66
CA GLY A 215 -17.14 14.99 12.57
C GLY A 215 -16.27 14.46 13.72
N HIS A 216 -15.06 15.00 13.89
CA HIS A 216 -14.24 14.79 15.08
C HIS A 216 -14.00 16.10 15.82
N LYS A 217 -14.23 16.10 17.14
CA LYS A 217 -13.91 17.24 18.00
C LYS A 217 -12.41 17.26 18.24
N ARG A 218 -11.72 18.30 17.76
CA ARG A 218 -10.31 18.53 18.10
C ARG A 218 -10.20 18.96 19.57
N PRO A 219 -9.14 18.55 20.27
CA PRO A 219 -8.78 19.13 21.55
C PRO A 219 -8.64 20.65 21.47
N VAL A 220 -8.82 21.32 22.61
CA VAL A 220 -8.62 22.78 22.72
C VAL A 220 -7.16 23.10 22.39
N GLU A 221 -6.97 24.05 21.50
CA GLU A 221 -5.66 24.54 21.10
C GLU A 221 -5.30 25.79 21.91
N PHE A 222 -4.10 25.80 22.51
CA PHE A 222 -3.62 26.94 23.30
C PHE A 222 -3.05 28.06 22.42
N TYR A 223 -2.55 27.72 21.24
CA TYR A 223 -1.90 28.65 20.32
C TYR A 223 -2.85 29.06 19.17
N PRO A 224 -2.79 30.30 18.69
CA PRO A 224 -3.51 30.69 17.48
C PRO A 224 -3.09 29.82 16.29
N ASP A 225 -3.96 29.70 15.29
CA ASP A 225 -3.63 28.90 14.11
C ASP A 225 -2.43 29.50 13.36
N ARG A 226 -1.61 28.64 12.74
CA ARG A 226 -0.46 29.09 11.94
C ARG A 226 -0.91 29.95 10.75
N SER A 227 -2.13 29.75 10.25
CA SER A 227 -2.74 30.62 9.22
C SER A 227 -2.90 32.07 9.70
N GLU A 228 -3.07 32.30 11.01
CA GLU A 228 -3.36 33.61 11.60
C GLU A 228 -2.11 34.38 12.03
N THR A 229 -0.99 33.68 12.25
CA THR A 229 0.20 34.27 12.91
C THR A 229 1.32 34.71 11.97
N ALA A 230 1.39 34.18 10.75
CA ALA A 230 2.54 34.44 9.87
C ALA A 230 2.22 34.55 8.36
N GLY A 231 0.95 34.73 7.98
CA GLY A 231 0.55 34.81 6.56
C GLY A 231 0.81 33.51 5.78
N TYR A 232 0.92 32.39 6.50
CA TYR A 232 1.09 31.07 5.90
C TYR A 232 -0.15 30.70 5.07
N TYR A 233 0.09 29.86 4.06
CA TYR A 233 -0.86 29.18 3.18
C TYR A 233 -1.40 29.97 2.00
N LYS A 234 -1.02 31.24 1.84
CA LYS A 234 -1.46 32.04 0.68
C LYS A 234 -0.34 32.16 -0.37
N PRO A 235 -0.59 31.82 -1.65
CA PRO A 235 -1.85 31.32 -2.24
C PRO A 235 -2.04 29.78 -2.16
N TYR A 236 -1.08 29.02 -1.63
CA TYR A 236 -1.11 27.54 -1.62
C TYR A 236 -1.09 26.92 -0.22
N ARG A 237 -2.02 25.99 0.04
CA ARG A 237 -1.95 25.00 1.12
C ARG A 237 -1.98 23.61 0.51
N TRP A 238 -0.85 22.91 0.49
CA TRP A 238 -0.83 21.56 -0.07
C TRP A 238 -1.52 20.56 0.87
N GLY A 239 -2.39 19.73 0.30
CA GLY A 239 -3.08 18.66 1.02
C GLY A 239 -3.35 17.46 0.13
N MET A 240 -3.81 16.39 0.76
CA MET A 240 -4.10 15.13 0.08
C MET A 240 -5.38 14.52 0.64
N THR A 241 -6.18 13.90 -0.21
CA THR A 241 -7.23 12.97 0.22
C THR A 241 -6.91 11.55 -0.22
N ILE A 242 -7.25 10.58 0.61
CA ILE A 242 -7.03 9.15 0.33
C ILE A 242 -8.34 8.41 0.55
N ASP A 243 -8.90 7.90 -0.55
CA ASP A 243 -10.12 7.11 -0.57
C ASP A 243 -9.82 5.64 -0.28
N LEU A 244 -10.14 5.19 0.94
CA LEU A 244 -9.89 3.81 1.37
C LEU A 244 -10.83 2.82 0.68
N ASP A 245 -12.01 3.27 0.22
CA ASP A 245 -12.94 2.41 -0.49
C ASP A 245 -12.41 2.01 -1.88
N ARG A 246 -11.67 2.93 -2.52
CA ARG A 246 -11.00 2.70 -3.80
C ARG A 246 -9.64 2.04 -3.65
N CYS A 247 -9.06 1.99 -2.46
CA CYS A 247 -7.72 1.43 -2.26
C CYS A 247 -7.78 -0.10 -2.25
N ASN A 248 -7.27 -0.73 -3.32
CA ASN A 248 -7.19 -2.19 -3.43
C ASN A 248 -5.87 -2.78 -2.91
N GLY A 249 -5.02 -1.96 -2.30
CA GLY A 249 -3.74 -2.40 -1.77
C GLY A 249 -2.69 -2.79 -2.82
N CYS A 250 -2.77 -2.35 -4.07
CA CYS A 250 -1.81 -2.79 -5.12
C CYS A 250 -0.32 -2.45 -4.91
N SER A 251 0.05 -1.70 -3.86
CA SER A 251 1.42 -1.22 -3.56
C SER A 251 2.14 -0.41 -4.66
N ALA A 252 1.47 -0.08 -5.77
CA ALA A 252 2.05 0.72 -6.86
C ALA A 252 2.51 2.11 -6.37
N CYS A 253 1.77 2.71 -5.42
CA CYS A 253 2.14 3.97 -4.79
C CYS A 253 3.45 3.89 -3.99
N VAL A 254 3.80 2.72 -3.47
CA VAL A 254 5.07 2.47 -2.77
C VAL A 254 6.21 2.45 -3.78
N VAL A 255 6.11 1.63 -4.83
CA VAL A 255 7.12 1.54 -5.90
C VAL A 255 7.36 2.90 -6.56
N ALA A 256 6.29 3.64 -6.87
CA ALA A 256 6.42 4.97 -7.47
C ALA A 256 7.12 5.97 -6.54
N CYS A 257 6.91 5.86 -5.22
CA CYS A 257 7.62 6.69 -4.25
C CYS A 257 9.11 6.35 -4.19
N TYR A 258 9.46 5.05 -4.27
CA TYR A 258 10.84 4.58 -4.39
C TYR A 258 11.54 5.16 -5.62
N SER A 259 10.91 5.02 -6.78
CA SER A 259 11.41 5.51 -8.06
C SER A 259 11.55 7.03 -8.09
N GLU A 260 10.49 7.76 -7.72
CA GLU A 260 10.44 9.22 -7.83
C GLU A 260 11.40 9.93 -6.87
N ASN A 261 11.57 9.38 -5.66
CA ASN A 261 12.30 10.05 -4.59
C ASN A 261 13.65 9.39 -4.32
N ASN A 262 14.18 8.57 -5.23
CA ASN A 262 15.49 7.92 -5.10
C ASN A 262 15.62 7.14 -3.78
N LEU A 263 14.59 6.40 -3.36
CA LEU A 263 14.67 5.63 -2.11
C LEU A 263 15.54 4.39 -2.33
N PRO A 264 16.53 4.14 -1.46
CA PRO A 264 17.38 2.97 -1.59
C PRO A 264 16.67 1.70 -1.13
N VAL A 265 17.03 0.58 -1.73
CA VAL A 265 16.67 -0.76 -1.25
C VAL A 265 17.67 -1.20 -0.19
N VAL A 266 17.19 -1.69 0.95
CA VAL A 266 18.02 -2.02 2.11
C VAL A 266 18.32 -3.51 2.22
N GLY A 267 17.45 -4.36 1.70
CA GLY A 267 17.63 -5.82 1.71
C GLY A 267 16.97 -6.50 2.92
N LYS A 268 16.70 -7.80 2.79
CA LYS A 268 15.93 -8.63 3.74
C LYS A 268 16.29 -8.39 5.21
N VAL A 269 17.56 -8.57 5.57
CA VAL A 269 18.01 -8.51 6.98
C VAL A 269 17.76 -7.14 7.59
N ARG A 270 17.97 -6.05 6.83
CA ARG A 270 17.78 -4.69 7.31
C ARG A 270 16.30 -4.35 7.42
N THR A 271 15.48 -4.83 6.49
CA THR A 271 14.02 -4.72 6.59
C THR A 271 13.48 -5.48 7.79
N GLY A 272 14.00 -6.68 8.07
CA GLY A 272 13.60 -7.50 9.23
C GLY A 272 13.86 -6.86 10.60
N ILE A 273 14.73 -5.85 10.68
CA ILE A 273 14.96 -5.06 11.90
C ILE A 273 14.30 -3.68 11.86
N GLY A 274 13.34 -3.46 10.93
CA GLY A 274 12.55 -2.23 10.82
C GLY A 274 13.31 -1.02 10.28
N ARG A 275 14.24 -1.24 9.35
CA ARG A 275 15.07 -0.19 8.73
C ARG A 275 14.79 0.00 7.24
N GLU A 276 13.62 -0.40 6.78
CA GLU A 276 13.14 -0.13 5.42
C GLU A 276 13.02 1.39 5.17
N MET A 277 13.38 1.81 3.97
CA MET A 277 13.40 3.24 3.60
C MET A 277 12.09 3.73 2.96
N SER A 278 11.04 2.91 2.98
CA SER A 278 9.74 3.26 2.42
C SER A 278 9.09 4.47 3.09
N TRP A 279 8.82 5.52 2.30
CA TRP A 279 8.17 6.76 2.73
C TRP A 279 6.64 6.70 2.77
N ILE A 280 6.06 5.73 2.06
CA ILE A 280 4.63 5.42 2.07
C ILE A 280 4.51 3.92 2.35
N ARG A 281 3.97 3.58 3.51
CA ARG A 281 3.65 2.20 3.84
C ARG A 281 2.24 1.91 3.39
N LEU A 282 2.02 0.76 2.79
CA LEU A 282 0.67 0.26 2.59
C LEU A 282 0.32 -0.64 3.77
N GLU A 283 -0.37 -0.07 4.77
CA GLU A 283 -0.82 -0.84 5.92
C GLU A 283 -2.00 -1.72 5.50
N ARG A 284 -1.96 -2.98 5.90
CA ARG A 284 -3.05 -3.92 5.75
C ARG A 284 -3.53 -4.34 7.13
N TYR A 285 -4.82 -4.18 7.38
CA TYR A 285 -5.50 -4.68 8.56
C TYR A 285 -6.51 -5.76 8.20
N ILE A 286 -6.61 -6.79 9.03
CA ILE A 286 -7.66 -7.80 8.97
C ILE A 286 -8.62 -7.52 10.14
N GLU A 287 -9.88 -7.32 9.86
CA GLU A 287 -10.96 -7.21 10.85
C GLU A 287 -11.83 -8.47 10.79
N GLY A 288 -12.44 -8.85 11.91
CA GLY A 288 -13.25 -10.08 12.02
C GLY A 288 -12.47 -11.39 12.02
N TYR A 289 -13.18 -12.51 12.05
CA TYR A 289 -12.61 -13.84 12.27
C TYR A 289 -13.28 -14.87 11.36
N ASP A 290 -12.56 -15.96 11.11
CA ASP A 290 -13.04 -17.11 10.35
C ASP A 290 -13.63 -16.70 9.00
N ASP A 291 -14.86 -17.10 8.70
CA ASP A 291 -15.52 -16.79 7.42
C ASP A 291 -16.09 -15.36 7.39
N ASP A 292 -16.17 -14.68 8.55
CA ASP A 292 -16.59 -13.29 8.67
C ASP A 292 -15.39 -12.36 8.92
N PHE A 293 -14.53 -12.22 7.91
CA PHE A 293 -13.38 -11.31 7.95
C PHE A 293 -13.40 -10.28 6.81
N GLU A 294 -12.68 -9.19 7.02
CA GLU A 294 -12.45 -8.15 6.03
C GLU A 294 -10.98 -7.74 6.03
N THR A 295 -10.42 -7.50 4.85
CA THR A 295 -9.11 -6.86 4.71
C THR A 295 -9.28 -5.39 4.35
N ARG A 296 -8.70 -4.50 5.16
CA ARG A 296 -8.70 -3.05 4.97
C ARG A 296 -7.29 -2.56 4.66
N PHE A 297 -7.18 -1.68 3.68
CA PHE A 297 -5.91 -1.07 3.29
C PHE A 297 -5.88 0.40 3.67
N SER A 298 -4.75 0.87 4.20
CA SER A 298 -4.54 2.29 4.49
C SER A 298 -3.12 2.71 4.10
N PRO A 299 -2.96 3.48 3.01
CA PRO A 299 -1.68 4.09 2.67
C PRO A 299 -1.27 5.11 3.76
N MET A 300 -0.22 4.78 4.51
CA MET A 300 0.32 5.58 5.60
C MET A 300 1.63 6.24 5.18
N LEU A 301 1.62 7.56 5.09
CA LEU A 301 2.77 8.39 4.73
C LEU A 301 2.93 9.55 5.73
N CYS A 302 3.91 10.42 5.51
CA CYS A 302 4.00 11.65 6.28
C CYS A 302 2.76 12.52 6.04
N GLN A 303 2.03 12.77 7.12
CA GLN A 303 0.77 13.48 7.10
C GLN A 303 0.89 15.00 6.88
N GLN A 304 2.11 15.55 6.77
CA GLN A 304 2.38 17.01 6.72
C GLN A 304 1.60 17.82 7.78
N CYS A 305 1.63 17.33 9.02
CA CYS A 305 0.96 17.92 10.19
C CYS A 305 1.16 19.43 10.27
N GLY A 306 0.08 20.19 10.50
CA GLY A 306 0.16 21.61 10.83
C GLY A 306 0.82 21.83 12.19
N ASN A 307 0.40 21.05 13.18
CA ASN A 307 1.04 20.98 14.50
C ASN A 307 2.06 19.84 14.52
N ALA A 308 3.13 19.93 13.74
CA ALA A 308 4.06 18.82 13.62
C ALA A 308 4.93 18.62 14.88
N GLY A 309 4.62 17.61 15.71
CA GLY A 309 5.47 17.22 16.84
C GLY A 309 6.90 16.84 16.42
N CYS A 310 7.09 16.37 15.20
CA CYS A 310 8.41 16.06 14.67
C CYS A 310 9.29 17.30 14.38
N GLU A 311 8.72 18.50 14.25
CA GLU A 311 9.47 19.76 14.04
C GLU A 311 10.14 20.24 15.33
N THR A 312 9.36 20.33 16.42
CA THR A 312 9.78 20.96 17.68
C THR A 312 10.92 20.24 18.38
N VAL A 313 11.13 18.95 18.07
CA VAL A 313 12.17 18.10 18.67
C VAL A 313 13.49 18.09 17.88
N CYS A 314 13.58 18.80 16.76
CA CYS A 314 14.80 18.85 15.97
C CYS A 314 15.73 19.97 16.46
N PRO A 315 16.89 19.67 17.08
CA PRO A 315 17.74 20.69 17.70
C PRO A 315 18.44 21.60 16.70
N VAL A 316 18.50 21.19 15.42
CA VAL A 316 19.20 21.92 14.35
C VAL A 316 18.25 22.51 13.32
N TYR A 317 16.94 22.43 13.55
CA TYR A 317 15.90 22.91 12.63
C TYR A 317 16.01 22.32 11.21
N ALA A 318 16.45 21.06 11.10
CA ALA A 318 16.45 20.32 9.83
C ALA A 318 15.04 20.00 9.32
N THR A 319 14.03 20.13 10.18
CA THR A 319 12.63 20.05 9.81
C THR A 319 11.92 21.31 10.28
N TYR A 320 11.13 21.90 9.40
CA TYR A 320 10.35 23.11 9.67
C TYR A 320 9.12 23.13 8.77
N HIS A 321 8.16 23.99 9.08
CA HIS A 321 7.00 24.19 8.24
C HIS A 321 7.26 25.29 7.24
N ASN A 322 7.06 25.03 5.94
CA ASN A 322 7.17 26.08 4.95
C ASN A 322 5.86 26.91 4.89
N PRO A 323 5.90 28.11 4.28
CA PRO A 323 4.70 28.94 4.09
C PRO A 323 3.56 28.26 3.35
N GLU A 324 3.79 27.18 2.59
CA GLU A 324 2.75 26.47 1.83
C GLU A 324 2.14 25.29 2.57
N GLY A 325 2.56 25.08 3.82
CA GLY A 325 2.02 24.03 4.67
C GLY A 325 2.67 22.66 4.57
N LEU A 326 3.77 22.55 3.84
CA LEU A 326 4.60 21.36 3.82
C LEU A 326 5.48 21.35 5.06
N ASN A 327 5.54 20.20 5.73
CA ASN A 327 6.64 19.93 6.63
C ASN A 327 7.88 19.67 5.76
N ALA A 328 8.81 20.61 5.71
CA ALA A 328 10.04 20.48 4.93
C ALA A 328 11.05 19.62 5.71
N MET A 329 11.74 18.71 5.01
CA MET A 329 12.89 17.98 5.53
C MET A 329 14.12 18.41 4.74
N ILE A 330 15.04 19.10 5.42
CA ILE A 330 16.28 19.61 4.85
C ILE A 330 17.39 18.60 5.18
N TYR A 331 17.70 17.76 4.19
CA TYR A 331 18.58 16.59 4.36
C TYR A 331 19.98 16.97 4.88
N ASN A 332 20.62 17.95 4.26
CA ASN A 332 21.98 18.41 4.60
C ASN A 332 22.08 19.12 5.97
N ARG A 333 20.96 19.51 6.58
CA ARG A 333 20.94 20.10 7.93
C ARG A 333 20.79 19.04 9.02
N CYS A 334 20.36 17.83 8.66
CA CYS A 334 20.11 16.76 9.61
C CYS A 334 21.42 16.24 10.20
N VAL A 335 21.53 16.27 11.54
CA VAL A 335 22.68 15.71 12.28
C VAL A 335 22.38 14.32 12.87
N GLY A 336 21.30 13.68 12.44
CA GLY A 336 21.01 12.29 12.77
C GLY A 336 20.59 11.97 14.20
N THR A 337 20.01 12.93 14.94
CA THR A 337 19.53 12.69 16.32
C THR A 337 18.38 11.69 16.41
N ARG A 338 17.63 11.49 15.33
CA ARG A 338 16.48 10.57 15.19
C ARG A 338 15.25 10.88 16.05
N TYR A 339 15.30 11.87 16.93
CA TYR A 339 14.18 12.21 17.82
C TYR A 339 12.89 12.59 17.04
N CYS A 340 13.02 13.19 15.86
CA CYS A 340 11.87 13.49 15.00
C CYS A 340 11.05 12.26 14.59
N SER A 341 11.64 11.06 14.54
CA SER A 341 10.88 9.82 14.31
C SER A 341 10.14 9.37 15.57
N ASN A 342 10.78 9.43 16.73
CA ASN A 342 10.15 9.05 18.00
C ASN A 342 8.90 9.88 18.26
N ASN A 343 8.97 11.21 18.05
CA ASN A 343 7.84 12.12 18.27
C ASN A 343 6.80 12.12 17.15
N CYS A 344 7.07 11.48 16.01
CA CYS A 344 6.07 11.29 14.96
C CYS A 344 5.13 10.14 15.36
N ALA A 345 3.84 10.44 15.62
CA ALA A 345 2.85 9.41 15.94
C ALA A 345 2.72 8.36 14.83
N TYR A 346 2.80 8.77 13.58
CA TYR A 346 2.69 7.89 12.41
C TYR A 346 3.98 7.12 12.08
N LYS A 347 5.10 7.38 12.78
CA LYS A 347 6.42 6.79 12.48
C LYS A 347 6.78 6.86 10.99
N ALA A 348 6.47 7.99 10.35
CA ALA A 348 6.63 8.20 8.91
C ALA A 348 7.99 8.81 8.51
N ARG A 349 8.96 8.80 9.43
CA ARG A 349 10.33 9.31 9.24
C ARG A 349 11.28 8.11 9.14
N ARG A 350 12.06 8.05 8.07
CA ARG A 350 13.03 6.96 7.79
C ARG A 350 14.45 7.46 7.94
N PHE A 351 15.31 6.66 8.56
CA PHE A 351 16.67 7.07 8.85
C PHE A 351 17.64 6.30 7.95
N ASN A 352 18.55 7.02 7.29
CA ASN A 352 19.65 6.38 6.57
C ASN A 352 20.67 5.84 7.55
N TRP A 353 20.57 4.55 7.84
CA TRP A 353 21.50 3.84 8.75
C TRP A 353 22.85 3.54 8.10
N PHE A 354 22.88 3.47 6.77
CA PHE A 354 24.03 3.05 5.99
C PHE A 354 24.22 4.02 4.83
N ASN A 355 25.41 3.96 4.21
CA ASN A 355 25.59 4.54 2.90
C ASN A 355 24.99 3.57 1.87
N TYR A 356 24.05 4.04 1.07
CA TYR A 356 23.41 3.23 0.04
C TYR A 356 23.99 3.61 -1.32
N GLU A 357 24.58 2.63 -1.99
CA GLU A 357 25.24 2.83 -3.28
C GLU A 357 24.28 2.48 -4.42
N PHE A 358 24.39 3.24 -5.51
CA PHE A 358 23.70 2.98 -6.77
C PHE A 358 24.77 2.66 -7.81
N PRO A 359 25.26 1.41 -7.88
CA PRO A 359 26.32 1.04 -8.81
C PRO A 359 25.82 1.13 -10.26
N SER A 360 26.70 1.47 -11.20
CA SER A 360 26.33 1.53 -12.62
C SER A 360 25.77 0.18 -13.11
N PRO A 361 24.63 0.14 -13.82
CA PRO A 361 23.89 1.29 -14.38
C PRO A 361 22.72 1.80 -13.50
N LEU A 362 22.59 1.36 -12.25
CA LEU A 362 21.49 1.77 -11.36
C LEU A 362 21.53 3.24 -10.95
N ASP A 363 22.66 3.93 -11.12
CA ASP A 363 22.77 5.38 -10.97
C ASP A 363 21.95 6.14 -12.03
N GLN A 364 21.75 5.55 -13.22
CA GLN A 364 21.00 6.18 -14.31
C GLN A 364 19.49 6.26 -14.05
N GLN A 365 18.97 5.48 -13.10
CA GLN A 365 17.55 5.52 -12.73
C GLN A 365 17.20 6.68 -11.79
N LEU A 366 18.22 7.37 -11.23
CA LEU A 366 18.02 8.39 -10.22
C LEU A 366 17.38 9.64 -10.81
N ASN A 367 16.32 10.11 -10.16
CA ASN A 367 15.70 11.39 -10.44
C ASN A 367 16.65 12.53 -10.10
N THR A 368 17.04 13.32 -11.11
CA THR A 368 18.00 14.43 -10.98
C THR A 368 17.41 15.67 -10.28
N THR A 369 16.08 15.74 -10.14
CA THR A 369 15.39 16.88 -9.52
C THR A 369 15.34 16.80 -7.99
N ILE A 370 15.78 15.69 -7.40
CA ILE A 370 15.84 15.48 -5.95
C ILE A 370 17.20 14.92 -5.56
N THR A 371 17.74 15.38 -4.43
CA THR A 371 19.03 14.89 -3.94
C THR A 371 18.94 13.44 -3.48
N THR A 372 19.96 12.65 -3.79
CA THR A 372 20.26 11.43 -3.02
C THR A 372 20.69 11.81 -1.60
N ARG A 373 20.58 10.89 -0.65
CA ARG A 373 20.85 11.17 0.75
C ARG A 373 22.00 10.30 1.24
N ASP A 374 22.82 10.90 2.07
CA ASP A 374 23.91 10.24 2.76
C ASP A 374 23.44 9.54 4.04
N VAL A 375 24.33 8.71 4.57
CA VAL A 375 24.20 8.11 5.90
C VAL A 375 23.98 9.18 6.98
N GLY A 376 23.19 8.85 8.00
CA GLY A 376 22.98 9.73 9.16
C GLY A 376 21.86 10.75 8.99
N VAL A 377 21.13 10.71 7.87
CA VAL A 377 20.08 11.69 7.56
C VAL A 377 18.69 11.07 7.65
N MET A 378 17.74 11.84 8.18
CA MET A 378 16.31 11.50 8.16
C MET A 378 15.65 11.87 6.84
N GLU A 379 14.68 11.05 6.46
CA GLU A 379 13.85 11.21 5.28
C GLU A 379 12.37 11.04 5.65
N LYS A 380 11.50 11.48 4.74
CA LYS A 380 10.05 11.29 4.84
C LYS A 380 9.40 11.68 3.52
N CYS A 381 8.14 11.29 3.32
CA CYS A 381 7.33 11.85 2.24
C CYS A 381 7.33 13.40 2.30
N THR A 382 7.61 14.02 1.16
CA THR A 382 7.67 15.48 0.96
C THR A 382 6.51 16.01 0.10
N PHE A 383 5.49 15.18 -0.15
CA PHE A 383 4.48 15.43 -1.19
C PHE A 383 5.09 15.67 -2.58
N CYS A 384 6.18 14.96 -2.89
CA CYS A 384 6.93 15.11 -4.15
C CYS A 384 7.28 16.58 -4.40
N VAL A 385 7.96 17.22 -3.44
CA VAL A 385 8.28 18.66 -3.48
C VAL A 385 8.96 19.09 -4.78
N GLN A 386 9.76 18.22 -5.38
CA GLN A 386 10.38 18.43 -6.69
C GLN A 386 9.35 18.67 -7.80
N ARG A 387 8.23 17.92 -7.81
CA ARG A 387 7.12 18.12 -8.76
C ARG A 387 6.34 19.39 -8.49
N ILE A 388 6.12 19.72 -7.21
CA ILE A 388 5.52 21.00 -6.81
C ILE A 388 6.38 22.15 -7.35
N LYS A 389 7.70 22.09 -7.14
CA LYS A 389 8.62 23.16 -7.59
C LYS A 389 8.65 23.31 -9.10
N THR A 390 8.77 22.21 -9.86
CA THR A 390 8.77 22.25 -11.33
C THR A 390 7.49 22.88 -11.86
N ALA A 391 6.32 22.39 -11.45
CA ALA A 391 5.04 22.94 -11.90
C ALA A 391 4.88 24.42 -11.54
N LYS A 392 5.35 24.83 -10.35
CA LYS A 392 5.35 26.25 -9.96
C LYS A 392 6.22 27.09 -10.88
N TYR A 393 7.41 26.62 -11.26
CA TYR A 393 8.28 27.34 -12.19
C TYR A 393 7.66 27.46 -13.58
N ASP A 394 7.00 26.40 -14.05
CA ASP A 394 6.29 26.42 -15.34
C ASP A 394 5.13 27.42 -15.33
N ALA A 395 4.30 27.40 -14.28
CA ALA A 395 3.19 28.34 -14.12
C ALA A 395 3.68 29.80 -14.02
N GLN A 396 4.74 30.05 -13.24
CA GLN A 396 5.39 31.36 -13.14
C GLN A 396 5.94 31.84 -14.49
N SER A 397 6.53 30.94 -15.28
CA SER A 397 7.03 31.26 -16.63
C SER A 397 5.90 31.64 -17.60
N LEU A 398 4.69 31.14 -17.36
CA LEU A 398 3.47 31.50 -18.08
C LEU A 398 2.73 32.71 -17.50
N GLY A 399 3.25 33.33 -16.42
CA GLY A 399 2.66 34.50 -15.78
C GLY A 399 1.33 34.23 -15.07
N ARG A 400 1.09 33.00 -14.61
CA ARG A 400 -0.15 32.60 -13.93
C ARG A 400 0.10 31.72 -12.71
N ASP A 401 -0.91 31.58 -11.87
CA ASP A 401 -0.90 30.62 -10.77
C ASP A 401 -1.14 29.18 -11.27
N LEU A 402 -0.72 28.22 -10.44
CA LEU A 402 -1.02 26.80 -10.60
C LEU A 402 -2.52 26.55 -10.61
N LYS A 403 -2.95 25.68 -11.54
CA LYS A 403 -4.30 25.15 -11.60
C LYS A 403 -4.37 23.77 -10.94
N ASP A 404 -5.58 23.37 -10.53
CA ASP A 404 -5.81 22.02 -10.03
C ASP A 404 -5.42 20.98 -11.10
N GLY A 405 -4.79 19.89 -10.65
CA GLY A 405 -4.27 18.83 -11.53
C GLY A 405 -2.93 19.11 -12.21
N GLU A 406 -2.34 20.31 -12.12
CA GLU A 406 -1.00 20.58 -12.69
C GLU A 406 0.12 19.98 -11.85
N VAL A 407 -0.11 19.76 -10.56
CA VAL A 407 0.79 19.01 -9.69
C VAL A 407 0.21 17.64 -9.42
N VAL A 408 0.77 16.62 -10.04
CA VAL A 408 0.41 15.22 -9.79
C VAL A 408 1.57 14.51 -9.09
N THR A 409 1.36 14.12 -7.84
CA THR A 409 2.38 13.36 -7.07
C THR A 409 2.58 11.97 -7.66
N ALA A 410 3.76 11.36 -7.45
CA ALA A 410 4.04 10.03 -7.99
C ALA A 410 3.04 8.96 -7.49
N CYS A 411 2.68 8.99 -6.20
CA CYS A 411 1.70 8.08 -5.63
C CYS A 411 0.27 8.31 -6.17
N GLN A 412 -0.10 9.55 -6.51
CA GLN A 412 -1.36 9.85 -7.18
C GLN A 412 -1.37 9.37 -8.64
N GLN A 413 -0.32 9.68 -9.40
CA GLN A 413 -0.23 9.35 -10.83
C GLN A 413 -0.29 7.85 -11.08
N THR A 414 0.39 7.06 -10.24
CA THR A 414 0.47 5.61 -10.42
C THR A 414 -0.76 4.85 -9.93
N CYS A 415 -1.63 5.48 -9.13
CA CYS A 415 -2.73 4.78 -8.47
C CYS A 415 -3.82 4.42 -9.48
N PRO A 416 -4.02 3.14 -9.83
CA PRO A 416 -4.94 2.77 -10.91
C PRO A 416 -6.40 3.07 -10.56
N THR A 417 -6.75 3.00 -9.27
CA THR A 417 -8.09 3.27 -8.76
C THR A 417 -8.34 4.74 -8.43
N LYS A 418 -7.33 5.61 -8.63
CA LYS A 418 -7.39 7.05 -8.31
C LYS A 418 -7.85 7.30 -6.86
N ALA A 419 -7.36 6.48 -5.94
CA ALA A 419 -7.66 6.61 -4.51
C ALA A 419 -7.00 7.85 -3.88
N ILE A 420 -5.83 8.27 -4.37
CA ILE A 420 -5.10 9.42 -3.86
C ILE A 420 -5.44 10.63 -4.72
N THR A 421 -5.84 11.75 -4.10
CA THR A 421 -6.00 13.06 -4.75
C THR A 421 -5.13 14.08 -4.02
N PHE A 422 -4.29 14.81 -4.74
CA PHE A 422 -3.42 15.84 -4.18
C PHE A 422 -3.70 17.18 -4.85
N GLY A 423 -3.61 18.28 -4.11
CA GLY A 423 -3.87 19.62 -4.65
C GLY A 423 -3.80 20.73 -3.60
N ASN A 424 -4.31 21.90 -3.98
CA ASN A 424 -4.34 23.09 -3.14
C ASN A 424 -5.63 23.17 -2.30
N LEU A 425 -5.52 23.00 -0.99
CA LEU A 425 -6.62 23.15 -0.04
C LEU A 425 -7.16 24.58 0.12
N MET A 426 -6.43 25.60 -0.33
CA MET A 426 -6.96 26.99 -0.35
C MET A 426 -7.88 27.24 -1.55
N ASP A 427 -7.80 26.41 -2.58
CA ASP A 427 -8.72 26.47 -3.71
C ASP A 427 -9.95 25.60 -3.38
N THR A 428 -11.08 26.26 -3.09
CA THR A 428 -12.34 25.60 -2.75
C THR A 428 -12.89 24.76 -3.89
N GLU A 429 -12.51 25.07 -5.14
CA GLU A 429 -12.96 24.35 -6.32
C GLU A 429 -12.10 23.14 -6.67
N SER A 430 -10.91 23.01 -6.06
CA SER A 430 -10.01 21.88 -6.29
C SER A 430 -10.63 20.54 -5.87
N ALA A 431 -10.24 19.47 -6.55
CA ALA A 431 -10.72 18.13 -6.24
C ALA A 431 -10.39 17.72 -4.79
N VAL A 432 -9.23 18.12 -4.27
CA VAL A 432 -8.81 17.79 -2.90
C VAL A 432 -9.68 18.51 -1.86
N SER A 433 -10.02 19.78 -2.06
CA SER A 433 -10.86 20.54 -1.11
C SER A 433 -12.27 19.99 -1.06
N LYS A 434 -12.87 19.70 -2.21
CA LYS A 434 -14.20 19.08 -2.35
C LYS A 434 -14.25 17.71 -1.68
N ASN A 435 -13.19 16.92 -1.77
CA ASN A 435 -13.11 15.61 -1.13
C ASN A 435 -12.89 15.71 0.39
N ALA A 436 -12.07 16.67 0.85
CA ALA A 436 -11.63 16.78 2.24
C ALA A 436 -12.63 17.45 3.17
N LEU A 437 -13.50 18.32 2.64
CA LEU A 437 -14.51 19.09 3.38
C LEU A 437 -13.94 19.66 4.69
N ARG A 438 -12.81 20.39 4.61
CA ARG A 438 -12.10 20.87 5.81
C ARG A 438 -12.79 22.06 6.47
N GLU A 439 -13.39 22.93 5.67
CA GLU A 439 -14.12 24.12 6.13
C GLU A 439 -15.57 23.79 6.49
N ASP A 440 -16.14 22.75 5.86
CA ASP A 440 -17.49 22.23 6.12
C ASP A 440 -17.41 20.93 6.93
N SER A 441 -16.79 20.96 8.12
CA SER A 441 -16.65 19.75 8.95
C SER A 441 -17.98 19.11 9.31
N ASP A 442 -19.03 19.93 9.40
CA ASP A 442 -20.38 19.48 9.69
C ASP A 442 -20.98 18.65 8.57
N LYS A 443 -20.49 18.74 7.32
CA LYS A 443 -20.98 17.97 6.16
C LYS A 443 -20.18 16.69 5.91
N ARG A 444 -19.29 16.31 6.82
CA ARG A 444 -18.43 15.12 6.65
C ARG A 444 -19.21 13.86 6.95
N ASP A 445 -19.34 12.99 5.96
CA ASP A 445 -19.97 11.68 6.14
C ASP A 445 -18.94 10.60 6.42
N ARG A 446 -17.94 10.51 5.54
CA ARG A 446 -16.90 9.48 5.60
C ARG A 446 -15.48 10.04 5.72
N GLN A 447 -15.31 11.35 5.76
CA GLN A 447 -14.01 12.00 5.92
C GLN A 447 -13.54 11.88 7.37
N TYR A 448 -12.28 11.54 7.59
CA TYR A 448 -11.67 11.51 8.93
C TYR A 448 -10.16 11.79 8.87
N GLU A 449 -9.59 12.09 10.04
CA GLU A 449 -8.16 12.28 10.24
C GLU A 449 -7.65 11.18 11.18
N VAL A 450 -6.60 10.46 10.77
CA VAL A 450 -5.99 9.42 11.63
C VAL A 450 -5.33 10.08 12.84
N PHE A 451 -5.64 9.60 14.04
CA PHE A 451 -5.20 10.15 15.33
C PHE A 451 -5.58 11.63 15.54
N ALA A 452 -6.83 11.99 15.19
CA ALA A 452 -7.38 13.32 15.37
C ALA A 452 -7.29 13.84 16.83
N GLU A 453 -7.37 12.93 17.79
CA GLU A 453 -7.27 13.17 19.24
C GLU A 453 -5.91 13.76 19.66
N LEU A 454 -4.85 13.57 18.86
CA LEU A 454 -3.52 14.13 19.13
C LEU A 454 -3.38 15.59 18.66
N ASN A 455 -4.39 16.14 18.00
CA ASN A 455 -4.41 17.51 17.48
C ASN A 455 -3.19 17.89 16.62
N TYR A 456 -2.63 16.92 15.88
CA TYR A 456 -1.50 17.18 14.96
C TYR A 456 -1.92 17.93 13.68
N LYS A 457 -3.23 18.12 13.45
CA LYS A 457 -3.79 18.80 12.28
C LYS A 457 -3.18 18.28 10.96
N PRO A 458 -3.30 16.97 10.65
CA PRO A 458 -2.68 16.37 9.45
C PRO A 458 -3.17 17.08 8.17
N ALA A 459 -2.34 17.25 7.14
CA ALA A 459 -2.76 17.78 5.83
C ALA A 459 -3.48 16.74 4.95
N ILE A 460 -3.54 15.49 5.41
CA ILE A 460 -4.21 14.39 4.74
C ILE A 460 -5.57 14.16 5.39
N THR A 461 -6.60 13.99 4.56
CA THR A 461 -7.93 13.55 5.00
C THR A 461 -8.24 12.21 4.34
N TYR A 462 -8.55 11.20 5.15
CA TYR A 462 -8.92 9.88 4.67
C TYR A 462 -10.43 9.82 4.47
N LEU A 463 -10.89 9.04 3.48
CA LEU A 463 -12.30 8.71 3.30
C LEU A 463 -12.49 7.25 3.69
N LYS A 464 -13.39 6.97 4.65
CA LYS A 464 -13.68 5.61 5.14
C LYS A 464 -14.09 4.70 4.00
N LYS A 465 -13.71 3.43 4.12
CA LYS A 465 -14.22 2.36 3.27
C LYS A 465 -15.74 2.22 3.48
N VAL A 466 -16.50 1.94 2.42
CA VAL A 466 -17.96 1.80 2.51
C VAL A 466 -18.34 0.36 2.24
N ASN A 467 -18.88 -0.29 3.26
CA ASN A 467 -19.27 -1.70 3.21
C ASN A 467 -20.78 -1.85 3.12
N THR A 468 -21.22 -3.01 2.66
CA THR A 468 -22.64 -3.40 2.65
C THR A 468 -23.06 -4.14 3.92
N ARG A 469 -22.13 -4.29 4.87
CA ARG A 469 -22.34 -4.97 6.16
C ARG A 469 -21.27 -4.55 7.16
N GLU A 470 -21.59 -4.67 8.43
CA GLU A 470 -20.60 -4.63 9.50
C GLU A 470 -19.86 -5.96 9.58
N VAL A 471 -18.64 -5.92 10.11
CA VAL A 471 -17.79 -7.09 10.33
C VAL A 471 -17.76 -7.35 11.82
N ALA A 472 -18.08 -8.58 12.25
CA ALA A 472 -18.07 -8.93 13.67
C ALA A 472 -16.67 -8.73 14.27
N GLY A 473 -16.58 -8.23 15.52
CA GLY A 473 -15.30 -8.01 16.18
C GLY A 473 -14.67 -6.62 15.94
N HIS A 474 -15.42 -5.68 15.36
CA HIS A 474 -15.09 -4.26 15.47
C HIS A 474 -15.25 -3.82 16.94
N GLU A 475 -14.20 -3.99 17.74
CA GLU A 475 -14.10 -3.41 19.08
C GLU A 475 -13.88 -1.88 18.96
N SER A 476 -14.80 -1.18 18.28
CA SER A 476 -15.02 0.22 18.58
C SER A 476 -15.99 0.22 19.75
N ASP A 477 -15.46 0.42 20.95
CA ASP A 477 -16.28 0.62 22.14
C ASP A 477 -17.46 1.53 21.79
N SER A 478 -18.65 0.98 21.99
CA SER A 478 -19.81 1.80 22.29
C SER A 478 -19.37 2.78 23.37
N HIS A 479 -19.24 4.06 23.03
CA HIS A 479 -19.30 5.12 24.01
C HIS A 479 -20.72 5.15 24.59
N GLY A 480 -21.03 4.13 25.39
CA GLY A 480 -22.10 4.14 26.35
C GLY A 480 -21.74 5.18 27.39
N SER A 481 -22.68 6.11 27.57
CA SER A 481 -22.80 7.01 28.71
C SER A 481 -22.00 6.55 29.94
N HIS A 482 -21.05 7.38 30.37
CA HIS A 482 -20.67 7.42 31.77
C HIS A 482 -21.93 7.74 32.58
N GLU A 483 -22.66 6.71 33.00
CA GLU A 483 -23.55 6.82 34.14
C GLU A 483 -22.67 7.15 35.34
N THR A 484 -22.93 8.33 35.90
CA THR A 484 -22.49 8.76 37.21
C THR A 484 -22.77 7.66 38.23
N GLU A 485 -21.73 6.98 38.69
CA GLU A 485 -21.77 6.26 39.96
C GLU A 485 -22.09 7.27 41.07
N GLN A 486 -23.31 7.18 41.58
CA GLN A 486 -23.70 7.81 42.83
C GLN A 486 -22.84 7.22 43.95
N THR A 487 -21.92 8.01 44.46
CA THR A 487 -21.26 7.74 45.74
C THR A 487 -22.29 7.81 46.86
N HIS A 488 -22.67 6.67 47.41
CA HIS A 488 -23.14 6.56 48.78
C HIS A 488 -21.92 6.60 49.71
N GLY A 489 -21.85 7.62 50.57
CA GLY A 489 -20.82 7.75 51.62
C GLY A 489 -20.44 9.19 51.88
#